data_AF-A0A6P0TLJ9-F1
#
_entry.id   AF-A0A6P0TLJ9-F1
#
_cell.length_a   1.000
_cell.length_b   1.000
_cell.length_c   1.000
_cell.angle_alpha   90.00
_cell.angle_beta   90.00
_cell.angle_gamma   90.00
#
_symmetry.space_group_name_H-M   'P 1'
#
loop_
_entity.id
_entity.type
_entity.pdbx_description
1 polymer ?
#
loop_
_entity_poly.entity_id
_entity_poly.type
_entity_poly.pdbx_seq_one_letter_code
_entity_poly.pdbx_strand_id
1 'polypeptide(L)'
;MVQKIKIFSFFSGCGFLDLGFENIGFEIVFVNENFSPFMAAYRYARQLLEISEPEYGYLEDDLVNLTEENGKTHLQELVKDSQRNSDFVGFIGGPPCPDFSVGGKNRGKTGENGKLSDAYIELICQQKPDFFVFENVKGLWSTKKHRAFYEEMKRKLYKHGYIITERLINSIEYGVPQDRYRIILIGFRCNLLKDKGFDINYTQVIPENIFPWEKYVLYPQNQVFSYPWPQTNTFVENSQINCPDGIPKELTVEYWFRQNNVVSHPNSEHYFQPRAGRVKFETVAEGDDGKKSYKRLHRWRYSPTACYGNNEVHLHPYKVRRLSAAEALAIQSLPKEFALPSNMTLTHQFKTIGNGVPYLAAQKIAKTILDFLDMNKIYAREEMNHQLELPLLYSPKGKYRV
;
A
#
# COMPACT_ATOMS: atom_id res chain seq x y z
N MET A 1 -16.41 3.42 -23.76
CA MET A 1 -16.60 4.39 -22.66
C MET A 1 -15.57 4.03 -21.59
N VAL A 2 -14.87 5.00 -21.02
CA VAL A 2 -13.97 4.76 -19.88
C VAL A 2 -14.88 4.44 -18.68
N GLN A 3 -14.61 3.34 -17.99
CA GLN A 3 -15.38 2.92 -16.83
C GLN A 3 -15.24 3.97 -15.71
N LYS A 4 -16.36 4.44 -15.18
CA LYS A 4 -16.38 5.43 -14.10
C LYS A 4 -16.40 4.69 -12.76
N ILE A 5 -15.29 4.71 -12.04
CA ILE A 5 -15.15 4.05 -10.73
C ILE A 5 -14.95 5.10 -9.66
N LYS A 6 -15.91 5.20 -8.74
CA LYS A 6 -15.87 6.15 -7.61
C LYS A 6 -15.29 5.48 -6.37
N ILE A 7 -14.45 6.20 -5.64
CA ILE A 7 -13.75 5.71 -4.45
C ILE A 7 -14.07 6.57 -3.23
N PHE A 8 -14.41 5.88 -2.14
CA PHE A 8 -14.44 6.45 -0.79
C PHE A 8 -13.16 6.01 -0.07
N SER A 9 -12.30 6.97 0.25
CA SER A 9 -11.03 6.72 0.93
C SER A 9 -11.15 6.97 2.43
N PHE A 10 -10.65 6.02 3.23
CA PHE A 10 -10.70 6.05 4.69
C PHE A 10 -9.29 5.88 5.26
N PHE A 11 -8.99 6.60 6.34
CA PHE A 11 -7.62 6.71 6.89
C PHE A 11 -6.61 7.18 5.83
N SER A 12 -7.00 8.22 5.10
CA SER A 12 -6.35 8.62 3.84
C SER A 12 -4.93 9.15 4.06
N GLY A 13 -4.57 9.57 5.28
CA GLY A 13 -3.28 10.17 5.56
C GLY A 13 -3.04 11.40 4.68
N CYS A 14 -1.90 11.42 3.98
CA CYS A 14 -1.62 12.42 2.94
C CYS A 14 -1.94 11.93 1.52
N GLY A 15 -2.65 10.81 1.36
CA GLY A 15 -3.22 10.39 0.08
C GLY A 15 -2.28 9.62 -0.84
N PHE A 16 -1.28 8.90 -0.31
CA PHE A 16 -0.36 8.15 -1.17
C PHE A 16 -1.06 6.98 -1.87
N LEU A 17 -1.98 6.31 -1.17
CA LEU A 17 -2.81 5.25 -1.74
C LEU A 17 -3.76 5.85 -2.78
N ASP A 18 -4.49 6.90 -2.40
CA ASP A 18 -5.43 7.65 -3.23
C ASP A 18 -4.79 8.10 -4.54
N LEU A 19 -3.63 8.76 -4.47
CA LEU A 19 -2.89 9.25 -5.64
C LEU A 19 -2.51 8.11 -6.60
N GLY A 20 -2.18 6.93 -6.07
CA GLY A 20 -1.93 5.74 -6.88
C GLY A 20 -3.18 5.27 -7.64
N PHE A 21 -4.35 5.34 -7.00
CA PHE A 21 -5.64 5.01 -7.62
C PHE A 21 -6.07 6.07 -8.65
N GLU A 22 -5.97 7.35 -8.32
CA GLU A 22 -6.34 8.44 -9.24
C GLU A 22 -5.52 8.42 -10.53
N ASN A 23 -4.22 8.11 -10.42
CA ASN A 23 -3.36 7.99 -11.59
C ASN A 23 -3.77 6.83 -12.53
N ILE A 24 -4.55 5.87 -12.06
CA ILE A 24 -5.07 4.76 -12.88
C ILE A 24 -6.48 5.06 -13.42
N GLY A 25 -7.09 6.18 -13.04
CA GLY A 25 -8.40 6.61 -13.53
C GLY A 25 -9.56 6.37 -12.56
N PHE A 26 -9.28 6.00 -11.32
CA PHE A 26 -10.29 6.00 -10.25
C PHE A 26 -10.58 7.44 -9.79
N GLU A 27 -11.83 7.72 -9.42
CA GLU A 27 -12.26 9.04 -8.96
C GLU A 27 -12.44 9.02 -7.43
N ILE A 28 -11.58 9.73 -6.67
CA ILE A 28 -11.78 9.87 -5.23
C ILE A 28 -12.88 10.89 -4.98
N VAL A 29 -14.01 10.42 -4.46
CA VAL A 29 -15.21 11.26 -4.24
C VAL A 29 -15.46 11.59 -2.77
N PHE A 30 -14.83 10.87 -1.84
CA PHE A 30 -14.92 11.11 -0.40
C PHE A 30 -13.63 10.73 0.28
N VAL A 31 -13.21 11.54 1.27
CA VAL A 31 -11.94 11.35 2.00
C VAL A 31 -12.19 11.48 3.49
N ASN A 32 -11.84 10.45 4.26
CA ASN A 32 -11.79 10.50 5.72
C ASN A 32 -10.35 10.41 6.23
N GLU A 33 -9.99 11.34 7.12
CA GLU A 33 -8.74 11.37 7.87
C GLU A 33 -8.95 12.24 9.12
N ASN A 34 -8.84 11.67 10.32
CA ASN A 34 -9.19 12.37 11.55
C ASN A 34 -8.10 13.31 12.07
N PHE A 35 -6.87 13.20 11.56
CA PHE A 35 -5.76 14.00 12.04
C PHE A 35 -5.53 15.22 11.15
N SER A 36 -5.90 16.40 11.64
CA SER A 36 -5.86 17.67 10.90
C SER A 36 -4.55 17.94 10.16
N PRO A 37 -3.35 17.69 10.73
CA PRO A 37 -2.11 17.89 9.99
C PRO A 37 -1.96 17.01 8.75
N PHE A 38 -2.53 15.80 8.76
CA PHE A 38 -2.53 14.91 7.59
C PHE A 38 -3.57 15.35 6.57
N MET A 39 -4.77 15.70 7.02
CA MET A 39 -5.82 16.25 6.13
C MET A 39 -5.36 17.55 5.44
N ALA A 40 -4.72 18.47 6.17
CA ALA A 40 -4.17 19.69 5.60
C ALA A 40 -3.09 19.40 4.54
N ALA A 41 -2.23 18.42 4.80
CA ALA A 41 -1.20 18.01 3.84
C ALA A 41 -1.78 17.26 2.63
N TYR A 42 -2.83 16.46 2.81
CA TYR A 42 -3.60 15.84 1.72
C TYR A 42 -4.16 16.90 0.77
N ARG A 43 -4.85 17.92 1.31
CA ARG A 43 -5.43 19.02 0.53
C ARG A 43 -4.36 19.84 -0.18
N TYR A 44 -3.27 20.15 0.51
CA TYR A 44 -2.13 20.86 -0.07
C TYR A 44 -1.51 20.11 -1.25
N ALA A 45 -1.26 18.80 -1.10
CA ALA A 45 -0.68 17.99 -2.15
C ALA A 45 -1.59 17.91 -3.38
N ARG A 46 -2.91 17.76 -3.20
CA ARG A 46 -3.88 17.78 -4.31
C ARG A 46 -3.90 19.10 -5.05
N GLN A 47 -3.90 20.21 -4.30
CA GLN A 47 -3.85 21.54 -4.90
C GLN A 47 -2.58 21.72 -5.73
N LEU A 48 -1.43 21.27 -5.21
CA LEU A 48 -0.15 21.35 -5.92
C LEU A 48 -0.12 20.49 -7.19
N LEU A 49 -0.80 19.35 -7.18
CA LEU A 49 -0.92 18.42 -8.29
C LEU A 49 -2.10 18.72 -9.23
N GLU A 50 -2.82 19.82 -9.00
CA GLU A 50 -4.02 20.23 -9.76
C GLU A 50 -5.12 19.15 -9.80
N ILE A 51 -5.23 18.34 -8.74
CA ILE A 51 -6.26 17.32 -8.60
C ILE A 51 -7.50 17.96 -7.96
N SER A 52 -8.66 17.75 -8.59
CA SER A 52 -9.94 18.30 -8.13
C SER A 52 -10.29 17.88 -6.70
N GLU A 53 -11.05 18.71 -5.98
CA GLU A 53 -11.58 18.31 -4.69
C GLU A 53 -12.56 17.13 -4.84
N PRO A 54 -12.65 16.23 -3.85
CA PRO A 54 -13.62 15.14 -3.86
C PRO A 54 -15.06 15.67 -3.90
N GLU A 55 -15.91 15.05 -4.73
CA GLU A 55 -17.32 15.47 -4.94
C GLU A 55 -18.12 15.62 -3.63
N TYR A 56 -17.95 14.68 -2.70
CA TYR A 56 -18.61 14.68 -1.39
C TYR A 56 -17.71 15.23 -0.27
N GLY A 57 -16.56 15.80 -0.63
CA GLY A 57 -15.68 16.53 0.25
C GLY A 57 -14.82 15.67 1.19
N TYR A 58 -14.36 16.34 2.25
CA TYR A 58 -13.43 15.82 3.23
C TYR A 58 -14.13 15.72 4.59
N LEU A 59 -13.95 14.59 5.28
CA LEU A 59 -14.41 14.39 6.66
C LEU A 59 -13.21 14.25 7.59
N GLU A 60 -12.97 15.29 8.39
CA GLU A 60 -11.98 15.28 9.46
C GLU A 60 -12.63 14.85 10.78
N ASP A 61 -12.91 13.55 10.90
CA ASP A 61 -13.57 12.97 12.07
C ASP A 61 -13.17 11.49 12.26
N ASP A 62 -13.42 10.95 13.46
CA ASP A 62 -13.20 9.53 13.76
C ASP A 62 -14.11 8.65 12.88
N LEU A 63 -13.53 7.62 12.26
CA LEU A 63 -14.26 6.65 11.45
C LEU A 63 -15.42 6.01 12.23
N VAL A 64 -15.28 5.83 13.55
CA VAL A 64 -16.34 5.22 14.37
C VAL A 64 -17.66 5.98 14.23
N ASN A 65 -17.63 7.31 14.09
CA ASN A 65 -18.83 8.13 13.93
C ASN A 65 -19.58 7.82 12.62
N LEU A 66 -18.89 7.32 11.59
CA LEU A 66 -19.50 6.86 10.34
C LEU A 66 -20.20 5.50 10.46
N THR A 67 -19.99 4.78 11.56
CA THR A 67 -20.67 3.50 11.84
C THR A 67 -21.90 3.67 12.76
N GLU A 68 -22.06 4.86 13.35
CA GLU A 68 -23.19 5.24 14.21
C GLU A 68 -24.36 5.82 13.39
N GLU A 69 -25.57 5.83 13.96
CA GLU A 69 -26.83 6.00 13.22
C GLU A 69 -26.85 7.17 12.21
N ASN A 70 -26.48 8.38 12.63
CA ASN A 70 -26.47 9.56 11.77
C ASN A 70 -25.38 9.48 10.69
N GLY A 71 -24.13 9.18 11.08
CA GLY A 71 -23.00 9.11 10.14
C GLY A 71 -23.16 7.95 9.15
N LYS A 72 -23.68 6.81 9.62
CA LYS A 72 -24.04 5.66 8.79
C LYS A 72 -25.07 6.02 7.74
N THR A 73 -26.15 6.70 8.14
CA THR A 73 -27.23 7.09 7.22
C THR A 73 -26.71 8.08 6.18
N HIS A 74 -25.96 9.09 6.61
CA HIS A 74 -25.36 10.05 5.69
C HIS A 74 -24.41 9.38 4.69
N LEU A 75 -23.49 8.53 5.14
CA LEU A 75 -22.60 7.79 4.25
C LEU A 75 -23.37 6.88 3.29
N GLN A 76 -24.45 6.23 3.75
CA GLN A 76 -25.31 5.41 2.88
C GLN A 76 -25.93 6.23 1.75
N GLU A 77 -26.32 7.49 1.99
CA GLU A 77 -26.85 8.38 0.96
C GLU A 77 -25.81 8.69 -0.10
N LEU A 78 -24.58 9.04 0.31
CA LEU A 78 -23.46 9.34 -0.60
C LEU A 78 -23.07 8.11 -1.44
N VAL A 79 -22.99 6.93 -0.81
CA VAL A 79 -22.67 5.67 -1.49
C VAL A 79 -23.75 5.30 -2.50
N LYS A 80 -25.03 5.40 -2.13
CA LYS A 80 -26.14 5.14 -3.05
C LYS A 80 -26.17 6.14 -4.20
N ASP A 81 -25.82 7.40 -3.94
CA ASP A 81 -25.70 8.39 -5.00
C ASP A 81 -24.62 8.01 -6.00
N SER A 82 -23.44 7.61 -5.51
CA SER A 82 -22.36 7.10 -6.35
C SER A 82 -22.77 5.87 -7.16
N GLN A 83 -23.46 4.91 -6.54
CA GLN A 83 -23.93 3.70 -7.22
C GLN A 83 -24.94 3.99 -8.35
N ARG A 84 -25.62 5.14 -8.34
CA ARG A 84 -26.52 5.55 -9.43
C ARG A 84 -25.80 6.23 -10.60
N ASN A 85 -24.60 6.75 -10.37
CA ASN A 85 -23.91 7.65 -11.32
C ASN A 85 -22.47 7.22 -11.65
N SER A 86 -22.12 5.97 -11.35
CA SER A 86 -20.84 5.32 -11.66
C SER A 86 -21.06 3.84 -11.97
N ASP A 87 -20.07 3.20 -12.62
CA ASP A 87 -20.12 1.77 -12.91
C ASP A 87 -19.85 0.93 -11.65
N PHE A 88 -18.90 1.39 -10.81
CA PHE A 88 -18.52 0.73 -9.57
C PHE A 88 -18.19 1.74 -8.47
N VAL A 89 -18.51 1.36 -7.22
CA VAL A 89 -18.12 2.09 -6.01
C VAL A 89 -17.17 1.23 -5.18
N GLY A 90 -15.96 1.74 -4.94
CA GLY A 90 -14.93 1.07 -4.15
C GLY A 90 -14.62 1.78 -2.84
N PHE A 91 -14.33 1.01 -1.79
CA PHE A 91 -13.76 1.55 -0.55
C PHE A 91 -12.28 1.22 -0.46
N ILE A 92 -11.44 2.18 -0.12
CA ILE A 92 -10.00 1.93 0.13
C ILE A 92 -9.62 2.45 1.52
N GLY A 93 -8.70 1.76 2.20
CA GLY A 93 -8.21 2.24 3.48
C GLY A 93 -7.12 1.38 4.12
N GLY A 94 -6.25 2.06 4.87
CA GLY A 94 -5.17 1.45 5.65
C GLY A 94 -5.35 1.76 7.14
N PRO A 95 -6.28 1.10 7.85
CA PRO A 95 -6.55 1.41 9.25
C PRO A 95 -5.28 1.27 10.11
N PRO A 96 -5.02 2.24 11.01
CA PRO A 96 -3.77 2.29 11.76
C PRO A 96 -3.60 1.05 12.62
N CYS A 97 -2.39 0.50 12.60
CA CYS A 97 -2.03 -0.75 13.27
C CYS A 97 -0.90 -0.65 14.34
N PRO A 98 -0.74 0.43 15.14
CA PRO A 98 0.33 0.53 16.13
C PRO A 98 0.45 -0.67 17.08
N ASP A 99 -0.66 -1.35 17.40
CA ASP A 99 -0.70 -2.51 18.30
C ASP A 99 -0.30 -3.85 17.66
N PHE A 100 0.03 -3.87 16.36
CA PHE A 100 0.35 -5.06 15.56
C PHE A 100 1.71 -4.95 14.84
N SER A 101 2.41 -3.82 15.01
CA SER A 101 3.74 -3.59 14.47
C SER A 101 4.83 -4.13 15.41
N VAL A 102 5.95 -4.61 14.84
CA VAL A 102 7.11 -5.10 15.61
C VAL A 102 7.68 -4.02 16.56
N GLY A 103 7.43 -2.73 16.27
CA GLY A 103 7.83 -1.59 17.10
C GLY A 103 6.77 -1.10 18.11
N GLY A 104 5.61 -1.74 18.17
CA GLY A 104 4.46 -1.33 18.98
C GLY A 104 4.34 -1.98 20.36
N LYS A 105 3.26 -1.66 21.09
CA LYS A 105 2.96 -2.22 22.43
C LYS A 105 2.32 -3.63 22.39
N ASN A 106 2.10 -4.22 21.21
CA ASN A 106 1.54 -5.57 21.00
C ASN A 106 0.22 -5.85 21.74
N ARG A 107 -0.63 -4.84 21.95
CA ARG A 107 -1.88 -4.98 22.70
C ARG A 107 -2.93 -5.80 21.92
N GLY A 108 -2.85 -5.85 20.59
CA GLY A 108 -3.75 -6.63 19.73
C GLY A 108 -5.20 -6.13 19.74
N LYS A 109 -6.17 -7.05 19.65
CA LYS A 109 -7.63 -6.79 19.50
C LYS A 109 -8.22 -5.85 20.56
N THR A 110 -7.67 -5.78 21.77
CA THR A 110 -8.19 -4.95 22.87
C THR A 110 -7.59 -3.54 22.92
N GLY A 111 -6.62 -3.23 22.05
CA GLY A 111 -6.09 -1.87 21.90
C GLY A 111 -7.03 -0.98 21.08
N GLU A 112 -6.92 0.34 21.27
CA GLU A 112 -7.70 1.34 20.54
C GLU A 112 -7.59 1.18 19.01
N ASN A 113 -6.45 0.68 18.51
CA ASN A 113 -6.21 0.53 17.07
C ASN A 113 -6.84 -0.74 16.47
N GLY A 114 -7.03 -1.80 17.27
CA GLY A 114 -7.81 -2.96 16.84
C GLY A 114 -9.27 -2.61 16.55
N LYS A 115 -9.80 -1.61 17.28
CA LYS A 115 -11.15 -1.09 17.08
C LYS A 115 -11.30 -0.38 15.72
N LEU A 116 -10.27 0.33 15.26
CA LEU A 116 -10.34 1.04 13.97
C LEU A 116 -10.32 0.09 12.76
N SER A 117 -9.55 -1.00 12.84
CA SER A 117 -9.63 -2.06 11.81
C SER A 117 -11.00 -2.73 11.80
N ASP A 118 -11.59 -2.99 12.98
CA ASP A 118 -12.94 -3.57 13.06
C ASP A 118 -14.02 -2.60 12.58
N ALA A 119 -13.90 -1.30 12.90
CA ALA A 119 -14.80 -0.24 12.44
C ALA A 119 -14.78 -0.11 10.91
N TYR A 120 -13.61 -0.23 10.27
CA TYR A 120 -13.53 -0.22 8.81
C TYR A 120 -14.23 -1.41 8.17
N ILE A 121 -14.07 -2.61 8.74
CA ILE A 121 -14.76 -3.82 8.27
C ILE A 121 -16.27 -3.70 8.50
N GLU A 122 -16.69 -3.16 9.64
CA GLU A 122 -18.09 -2.88 9.93
C GLU A 122 -18.68 -1.91 8.90
N LEU A 123 -17.97 -0.82 8.61
CA LEU A 123 -18.36 0.15 7.59
C LEU A 123 -18.51 -0.50 6.20
N ILE A 124 -17.58 -1.36 5.78
CA ILE A 124 -17.71 -2.14 4.53
C ILE A 124 -18.97 -3.04 4.55
N CYS A 125 -19.26 -3.67 5.69
CA CYS A 125 -20.42 -4.55 5.85
C CYS A 125 -21.75 -3.79 5.82
N GLN A 126 -21.79 -2.57 6.38
CA GLN A 126 -22.96 -1.71 6.42
C GLN A 126 -23.25 -1.02 5.09
N GLN A 127 -22.21 -0.53 4.42
CA GLN A 127 -22.33 0.30 3.21
C GLN A 127 -22.31 -0.50 1.91
N LYS A 128 -21.76 -1.73 1.95
CA LYS A 128 -21.75 -2.69 0.82
C LYS A 128 -21.22 -2.09 -0.51
N PRO A 129 -20.03 -1.45 -0.54
CA PRO A 129 -19.39 -1.09 -1.82
C PRO A 129 -19.20 -2.32 -2.74
N ASP A 130 -19.05 -2.09 -4.04
CA ASP A 130 -18.85 -3.14 -5.05
C ASP A 130 -17.54 -3.91 -4.84
N PHE A 131 -16.51 -3.18 -4.38
CA PHE A 131 -15.26 -3.77 -3.92
C PHE A 131 -14.65 -2.96 -2.77
N PHE A 132 -13.66 -3.55 -2.09
CA PHE A 132 -12.85 -2.83 -1.11
C PHE A 132 -11.38 -3.22 -1.17
N VAL A 133 -10.51 -2.35 -0.64
CA VAL A 133 -9.10 -2.60 -0.39
C VAL A 133 -8.78 -2.29 1.06
N PHE A 134 -8.27 -3.29 1.76
CA PHE A 134 -7.76 -3.19 3.10
C PHE A 134 -6.23 -3.36 3.05
N GLU A 135 -5.50 -2.31 3.38
CA GLU A 135 -4.04 -2.33 3.50
C GLU A 135 -3.62 -2.46 4.97
N ASN A 136 -2.58 -3.25 5.23
CA ASN A 136 -1.98 -3.29 6.55
C ASN A 136 -0.53 -3.79 6.61
N VAL A 137 0.08 -3.69 7.78
CA VAL A 137 1.44 -4.15 8.05
C VAL A 137 1.55 -5.67 8.07
N LYS A 138 2.70 -6.21 7.64
CA LYS A 138 3.03 -7.65 7.69
C LYS A 138 2.75 -8.30 9.05
N GLY A 139 2.97 -7.55 10.15
CA GLY A 139 2.79 -8.03 11.51
C GLY A 139 1.35 -8.49 11.84
N LEU A 140 0.33 -7.90 11.18
CA LEU A 140 -1.06 -8.32 11.29
C LEU A 140 -1.25 -9.77 10.82
N TRP A 141 -0.59 -10.14 9.73
CA TRP A 141 -0.68 -11.45 9.09
C TRP A 141 0.29 -12.48 9.70
N SER A 142 1.53 -12.08 10.01
CA SER A 142 2.58 -13.02 10.43
C SER A 142 2.52 -13.41 11.91
N THR A 143 1.90 -12.60 12.77
CA THR A 143 1.87 -12.86 14.21
C THR A 143 0.62 -13.67 14.59
N LYS A 144 0.78 -14.84 15.22
CA LYS A 144 -0.34 -15.77 15.51
C LYS A 144 -1.58 -15.11 16.15
N LYS A 145 -1.40 -14.30 17.20
CA LYS A 145 -2.49 -13.57 17.89
C LYS A 145 -3.22 -12.61 16.95
N HIS A 146 -2.47 -11.91 16.11
CA HIS A 146 -2.98 -10.90 15.18
C HIS A 146 -3.66 -11.54 13.97
N ARG A 147 -3.10 -12.64 13.48
CA ARG A 147 -3.69 -13.44 12.40
C ARG A 147 -5.07 -13.96 12.78
N ALA A 148 -5.28 -14.40 14.03
CA ALA A 148 -6.60 -14.83 14.49
C ALA A 148 -7.66 -13.71 14.38
N PHE A 149 -7.29 -12.46 14.70
CA PHE A 149 -8.16 -11.29 14.52
C PHE A 149 -8.41 -11.00 13.04
N TYR A 150 -7.36 -11.08 12.21
CA TYR A 150 -7.48 -10.93 10.76
C TYR A 150 -8.44 -11.95 10.12
N GLU A 151 -8.35 -13.24 10.48
CA GLU A 151 -9.29 -14.26 10.01
C GLU A 151 -10.72 -14.07 10.55
N GLU A 152 -10.91 -13.40 11.69
CA GLU A 152 -12.24 -13.01 12.19
C GLU A 152 -12.89 -11.93 11.33
N MET A 153 -12.12 -10.90 10.95
CA MET A 153 -12.56 -9.87 10.02
C MET A 153 -12.97 -10.46 8.66
N LYS A 154 -12.16 -11.37 8.11
CA LYS A 154 -12.47 -12.09 6.86
C LYS A 154 -13.78 -12.87 6.96
N ARG A 155 -14.03 -13.57 8.07
CA ARG A 155 -15.30 -14.27 8.32
C ARG A 155 -16.51 -13.32 8.35
N LYS A 156 -16.36 -12.10 8.89
CA LYS A 156 -17.43 -11.09 8.84
C LYS A 156 -17.74 -10.68 7.40
N LEU A 157 -16.70 -10.43 6.58
CA LEU A 157 -16.85 -10.07 5.17
C LEU A 157 -17.55 -11.17 4.37
N TYR A 158 -17.19 -12.44 4.57
CA TYR A 158 -17.85 -13.58 3.92
C TYR A 158 -19.35 -13.64 4.22
N LYS A 159 -19.72 -13.46 5.50
CA LYS A 159 -21.12 -13.44 5.93
C LYS A 159 -21.92 -12.30 5.29
N HIS A 160 -21.24 -11.21 4.90
CA HIS A 160 -21.86 -10.08 4.24
C HIS A 160 -21.81 -10.17 2.71
N GLY A 161 -21.41 -11.31 2.15
CA GLY A 161 -21.48 -11.58 0.71
C GLY A 161 -20.31 -11.02 -0.08
N TYR A 162 -19.13 -10.87 0.54
CA TYR A 162 -17.88 -10.60 -0.15
C TYR A 162 -17.12 -11.90 -0.41
N ILE A 163 -16.46 -11.93 -1.56
CA ILE A 163 -15.44 -12.93 -1.90
C ILE A 163 -14.12 -12.18 -1.97
N ILE A 164 -13.10 -12.73 -1.31
CA ILE A 164 -11.86 -11.98 -1.07
C ILE A 164 -10.63 -12.66 -1.66
N THR A 165 -9.58 -11.88 -1.86
CA THR A 165 -8.24 -12.32 -2.21
C THR A 165 -7.23 -11.51 -1.42
N GLU A 166 -6.10 -12.12 -1.05
CA GLU A 166 -5.08 -11.45 -0.26
C GLU A 166 -3.67 -11.84 -0.72
N ARG A 167 -2.74 -10.90 -0.62
CA ARG A 167 -1.31 -11.15 -0.87
C ARG A 167 -0.45 -10.34 0.09
N LEU A 168 0.55 -11.00 0.67
CA LEU A 168 1.65 -10.31 1.30
C LEU A 168 2.61 -9.85 0.21
N ILE A 169 2.55 -8.57 -0.16
CA ILE A 169 3.41 -7.99 -1.17
C ILE A 169 4.67 -7.39 -0.55
N ASN A 170 5.73 -7.27 -1.35
CA ASN A 170 6.82 -6.35 -1.10
C ASN A 170 6.78 -5.21 -2.13
N SER A 171 6.93 -3.98 -1.65
CA SER A 171 6.86 -2.79 -2.51
C SER A 171 7.95 -2.77 -3.59
N ILE A 172 9.10 -3.40 -3.32
CA ILE A 172 10.19 -3.53 -4.28
C ILE A 172 9.78 -4.29 -5.55
N GLU A 173 8.80 -5.21 -5.45
CA GLU A 173 8.26 -5.95 -6.59
C GLU A 173 7.63 -5.02 -7.64
N TYR A 174 7.21 -3.83 -7.24
CA TYR A 174 6.51 -2.84 -8.06
C TYR A 174 7.37 -1.65 -8.48
N GLY A 175 8.70 -1.73 -8.33
CA GLY A 175 9.62 -0.66 -8.72
C GLY A 175 9.90 0.39 -7.63
N VAL A 176 9.41 0.18 -6.42
CA VAL A 176 9.70 1.06 -5.27
C VAL A 176 11.10 0.73 -4.75
N PRO A 177 11.99 1.72 -4.46
CA PRO A 177 13.34 1.47 -3.98
C PRO A 177 13.34 1.13 -2.48
N GLN A 178 12.47 0.20 -2.04
CA GLN A 178 12.25 -0.07 -0.63
C GLN A 178 11.83 -1.52 -0.35
N ASP A 179 12.54 -2.18 0.57
CA ASP A 179 12.10 -3.44 1.17
C ASP A 179 11.00 -3.13 2.21
N ARG A 180 9.75 -3.21 1.77
CA ARG A 180 8.56 -2.89 2.58
C ARG A 180 7.44 -3.86 2.26
N TYR A 181 7.16 -4.72 3.23
CA TYR A 181 6.03 -5.65 3.16
C TYR A 181 4.71 -4.99 3.58
N ARG A 182 3.65 -5.35 2.87
CA ARG A 182 2.25 -5.04 3.20
C ARG A 182 1.35 -6.22 2.91
N ILE A 183 0.42 -6.50 3.82
CA ILE A 183 -0.68 -7.41 3.53
C ILE A 183 -1.78 -6.58 2.88
N ILE A 184 -2.18 -6.97 1.67
CA ILE A 184 -3.28 -6.35 0.94
C ILE A 184 -4.40 -7.38 0.88
N LEU A 185 -5.58 -6.95 1.30
CA LEU A 185 -6.81 -7.72 1.22
C LEU A 185 -7.79 -6.97 0.33
N ILE A 186 -8.26 -7.64 -0.72
CA ILE A 186 -9.24 -7.09 -1.66
C ILE A 186 -10.47 -7.96 -1.59
N GLY A 187 -11.66 -7.37 -1.58
CA GLY A 187 -12.89 -8.13 -1.68
C GLY A 187 -13.88 -7.51 -2.64
N PHE A 188 -14.68 -8.36 -3.27
CA PHE A 188 -15.67 -8.01 -4.28
C PHE A 188 -17.03 -8.56 -3.87
N ARG A 189 -18.10 -7.84 -4.18
CA ARG A 189 -19.47 -8.33 -3.95
C ARG A 189 -19.70 -9.61 -4.75
N CYS A 190 -20.34 -10.60 -4.12
CA CYS A 190 -20.63 -11.87 -4.79
C CYS A 190 -21.47 -11.69 -6.06
N ASN A 191 -22.45 -10.78 -6.04
CA ASN A 191 -23.28 -10.50 -7.21
C ASN A 191 -22.47 -9.87 -8.35
N LEU A 192 -21.57 -8.93 -8.05
CA LEU A 192 -20.67 -8.33 -9.04
C LEU A 192 -19.88 -9.41 -9.79
N LEU A 193 -19.28 -10.35 -9.06
CA LEU A 193 -18.51 -11.44 -9.65
C LEU A 193 -19.40 -12.41 -10.46
N LYS A 194 -20.62 -12.69 -10.00
CA LYS A 194 -21.59 -13.51 -10.77
C LYS A 194 -21.99 -12.84 -12.07
N ASP A 195 -22.25 -11.53 -12.06
CA ASP A 195 -22.59 -10.75 -13.24
C ASP A 195 -21.44 -10.72 -14.26
N LYS A 196 -20.20 -10.82 -13.77
CA LYS A 196 -18.97 -10.97 -14.57
C LYS A 196 -18.75 -12.41 -15.08
N GLY A 197 -19.57 -13.37 -14.67
CA GLY A 197 -19.54 -14.74 -15.14
C GLY A 197 -18.60 -15.68 -14.37
N PHE A 198 -18.16 -15.29 -13.17
CA PHE A 198 -17.42 -16.20 -12.29
C PHE A 198 -18.39 -17.20 -11.63
N ASP A 199 -18.12 -18.51 -11.76
CA ASP A 199 -18.84 -19.54 -11.00
C ASP A 199 -18.24 -19.66 -9.60
N ILE A 200 -18.93 -19.07 -8.63
CA ILE A 200 -18.45 -18.91 -7.26
C ILE A 200 -19.34 -19.64 -6.27
N ASN A 201 -20.10 -20.62 -6.75
CA ASN A 201 -21.09 -21.32 -5.95
C ASN A 201 -20.50 -22.04 -4.71
N TYR A 202 -19.17 -22.16 -4.59
CA TYR A 202 -18.55 -22.90 -3.48
C TYR A 202 -17.27 -22.30 -2.87
N THR A 203 -16.79 -21.13 -3.28
CA THR A 203 -15.54 -20.56 -2.73
C THR A 203 -15.74 -19.17 -2.13
N GLN A 204 -15.32 -19.01 -0.87
CA GLN A 204 -15.28 -17.71 -0.17
C GLN A 204 -14.04 -16.89 -0.57
N VAL A 205 -13.07 -17.51 -1.23
CA VAL A 205 -11.81 -16.94 -1.68
C VAL A 205 -11.79 -16.98 -3.21
N ILE A 206 -11.30 -15.90 -3.84
CA ILE A 206 -10.99 -15.91 -5.27
C ILE A 206 -9.76 -16.82 -5.45
N PRO A 207 -9.85 -17.90 -6.23
CA PRO A 207 -8.70 -18.75 -6.56
C PRO A 207 -7.50 -17.92 -7.04
N GLU A 208 -6.29 -18.37 -6.70
CA GLU A 208 -5.04 -17.64 -6.99
C GLU A 208 -4.83 -17.37 -8.49
N ASN A 209 -5.40 -18.20 -9.37
CA ASN A 209 -5.34 -18.04 -10.82
C ASN A 209 -6.36 -17.03 -11.38
N ILE A 210 -7.34 -16.58 -10.59
CA ILE A 210 -8.41 -15.69 -11.08
C ILE A 210 -8.06 -14.21 -10.88
N PHE A 211 -7.59 -13.83 -9.69
CA PHE A 211 -7.14 -12.45 -9.48
C PHE A 211 -5.66 -12.32 -9.86
N PRO A 212 -5.29 -11.47 -10.85
CA PRO A 212 -3.98 -11.53 -11.47
C PRO A 212 -2.90 -10.78 -10.67
N TRP A 213 -2.62 -11.22 -9.45
CA TRP A 213 -1.65 -10.61 -8.53
C TRP A 213 -0.26 -10.40 -9.13
N GLU A 214 0.19 -11.32 -9.98
CA GLU A 214 1.52 -11.32 -10.59
C GLU A 214 1.63 -10.40 -11.82
N LYS A 215 0.51 -9.96 -12.42
CA LYS A 215 0.49 -9.28 -13.73
C LYS A 215 1.37 -8.02 -13.81
N TYR A 216 1.49 -7.31 -12.69
CA TYR A 216 2.25 -6.06 -12.60
C TYR A 216 3.46 -6.13 -11.67
N VAL A 217 3.88 -7.35 -11.29
CA VAL A 217 5.17 -7.56 -10.63
C VAL A 217 6.29 -7.32 -11.65
N LEU A 218 7.15 -6.34 -11.39
CA LEU A 218 8.29 -5.98 -12.22
C LEU A 218 9.56 -6.70 -11.77
N TYR A 219 9.72 -6.88 -10.46
CA TYR A 219 10.90 -7.49 -9.85
C TYR A 219 10.47 -8.61 -8.89
N PRO A 220 10.32 -9.85 -9.38
CA PRO A 220 9.91 -10.97 -8.54
C PRO A 220 10.77 -11.08 -7.27
N GLN A 221 10.13 -11.32 -6.12
CA GLN A 221 10.79 -11.27 -4.83
C GLN A 221 11.99 -12.24 -4.71
N ASN A 222 11.88 -13.43 -5.31
CA ASN A 222 12.94 -14.44 -5.34
C ASN A 222 14.17 -14.02 -6.17
N GLN A 223 14.01 -13.06 -7.08
CA GLN A 223 15.08 -12.54 -7.94
C GLN A 223 15.63 -11.20 -7.45
N VAL A 224 14.77 -10.30 -6.99
CA VAL A 224 15.18 -8.92 -6.66
C VAL A 224 16.21 -8.86 -5.53
N PHE A 225 16.20 -9.81 -4.61
CA PHE A 225 17.17 -9.86 -3.52
C PHE A 225 18.45 -10.64 -3.87
N SER A 226 18.53 -11.28 -5.04
CA SER A 226 19.72 -12.03 -5.47
C SER A 226 20.69 -11.21 -6.34
N TYR A 227 20.30 -10.01 -6.75
CA TYR A 227 21.23 -9.06 -7.39
C TYR A 227 22.44 -8.76 -6.49
N PRO A 228 23.60 -8.40 -7.06
CA PRO A 228 24.85 -8.14 -6.31
C PRO A 228 24.79 -6.79 -5.56
N TRP A 229 23.85 -6.67 -4.62
CA TRP A 229 23.63 -5.46 -3.84
C TRP A 229 24.85 -5.15 -2.96
N PRO A 230 25.35 -3.91 -2.99
CA PRO A 230 26.42 -3.49 -2.10
C PRO A 230 25.96 -3.56 -0.64
N GLN A 231 26.84 -4.05 0.24
CA GLN A 231 26.54 -4.28 1.64
C GLN A 231 26.82 -3.04 2.48
N THR A 232 28.08 -2.79 2.81
CA THR A 232 28.50 -1.62 3.57
C THR A 232 29.79 -1.03 3.02
N ASN A 233 29.92 0.29 3.11
CA ASN A 233 31.16 1.02 2.84
C ASN A 233 31.55 1.87 4.05
N THR A 234 32.84 2.13 4.24
CA THR A 234 33.28 3.17 5.17
C THR A 234 32.60 4.48 4.83
N PHE A 235 31.99 5.12 5.83
CA PHE A 235 31.32 6.39 5.62
C PHE A 235 32.37 7.49 5.37
N VAL A 236 32.20 8.21 4.27
CA VAL A 236 32.97 9.41 3.94
C VAL A 236 31.97 10.48 3.50
N GLU A 237 31.93 11.59 4.24
CA GLU A 237 31.02 12.70 3.98
C GLU A 237 31.25 13.27 2.56
N ASN A 238 30.15 13.47 1.83
CA ASN A 238 30.11 13.99 0.45
C ASN A 238 30.93 13.19 -0.57
N SER A 239 31.28 11.94 -0.26
CA SER A 239 31.98 11.05 -1.18
C SER A 239 31.21 10.83 -2.49
N GLN A 240 31.95 10.66 -3.57
CA GLN A 240 31.42 10.28 -4.88
C GLN A 240 31.81 8.83 -5.16
N ILE A 241 30.82 7.95 -5.28
CA ILE A 241 31.02 6.52 -5.54
C ILE A 241 30.15 6.16 -6.74
N ASN A 242 30.74 5.53 -7.76
CA ASN A 242 30.04 5.09 -8.94
C ASN A 242 29.07 3.95 -8.62
N CYS A 243 27.99 3.85 -9.39
CA CYS A 243 27.05 2.75 -9.30
C CYS A 243 27.74 1.44 -9.73
N PRO A 244 27.72 0.39 -8.90
CA PRO A 244 28.22 -0.93 -9.29
C PRO A 244 27.46 -1.49 -10.50
N ASP A 245 28.12 -2.35 -11.27
CA ASP A 245 27.47 -3.08 -12.36
C ASP A 245 26.57 -4.21 -11.84
N GLY A 246 25.60 -4.61 -12.65
CA GLY A 246 24.75 -5.78 -12.37
C GLY A 246 23.62 -5.55 -11.37
N ILE A 247 23.39 -4.32 -10.89
CA ILE A 247 22.22 -3.97 -10.07
C ILE A 247 21.18 -3.17 -10.87
N PRO A 248 19.87 -3.34 -10.60
CA PRO A 248 18.83 -2.51 -11.20
C PRO A 248 18.89 -1.10 -10.59
N LYS A 249 19.37 -0.13 -11.37
CA LYS A 249 19.65 1.23 -10.91
C LYS A 249 18.38 1.94 -10.44
N GLU A 250 17.26 1.67 -11.09
CA GLU A 250 15.94 2.21 -10.81
C GLU A 250 15.37 1.80 -9.44
N LEU A 251 15.95 0.80 -8.79
CA LEU A 251 15.60 0.39 -7.42
C LEU A 251 16.52 0.98 -6.34
N THR A 252 17.46 1.86 -6.71
CA THR A 252 18.39 2.44 -5.74
C THR A 252 17.91 3.76 -5.17
N VAL A 253 18.32 4.04 -3.92
CA VAL A 253 18.06 5.32 -3.24
C VAL A 253 18.57 6.52 -4.06
N GLU A 254 19.78 6.43 -4.59
CA GLU A 254 20.41 7.50 -5.36
C GLU A 254 19.67 7.80 -6.67
N TYR A 255 19.15 6.77 -7.35
CA TYR A 255 18.34 6.97 -8.55
C TYR A 255 17.11 7.81 -8.25
N TRP A 256 16.39 7.47 -7.18
CA TRP A 256 15.19 8.22 -6.77
C TRP A 256 15.51 9.62 -6.25
N PHE A 257 16.65 9.81 -5.58
CA PHE A 257 17.10 11.16 -5.20
C PHE A 257 17.30 12.05 -6.43
N ARG A 258 17.90 11.50 -7.49
CA ARG A 258 18.14 12.22 -8.75
C ARG A 258 16.84 12.43 -9.54
N GLN A 259 16.04 11.38 -9.72
CA GLN A 259 14.78 11.43 -10.44
C GLN A 259 13.82 12.46 -9.84
N ASN A 260 13.78 12.56 -8.52
CA ASN A 260 12.92 13.51 -7.81
C ASN A 260 13.55 14.89 -7.58
N ASN A 261 14.79 15.10 -8.06
CA ASN A 261 15.54 16.33 -7.85
C ASN A 261 15.46 16.84 -6.40
N VAL A 262 15.74 15.93 -5.45
CA VAL A 262 15.46 16.15 -4.01
C VAL A 262 16.21 17.35 -3.42
N VAL A 263 17.28 17.81 -4.07
CA VAL A 263 18.07 18.96 -3.67
C VAL A 263 17.30 20.27 -3.88
N SER A 264 16.56 20.42 -4.98
CA SER A 264 15.76 21.62 -5.25
C SER A 264 14.28 21.47 -4.89
N HIS A 265 13.90 20.33 -4.31
CA HIS A 265 12.53 20.05 -3.91
C HIS A 265 12.06 21.01 -2.80
N PRO A 266 10.77 21.43 -2.74
CA PRO A 266 10.25 22.32 -1.69
C PRO A 266 10.47 21.82 -0.26
N ASN A 267 10.64 20.51 -0.08
CA ASN A 267 10.88 19.88 1.24
C ASN A 267 12.34 19.42 1.45
N SER A 268 13.30 19.97 0.68
CA SER A 268 14.73 19.62 0.73
C SER A 268 15.37 19.94 2.08
N GLU A 269 15.00 21.07 2.70
CA GLU A 269 15.53 21.54 3.98
C GLU A 269 14.77 21.00 5.20
N HIS A 270 13.75 20.17 4.98
CA HIS A 270 12.94 19.61 6.04
C HIS A 270 13.56 18.33 6.61
N TYR A 271 14.58 18.47 7.45
CA TYR A 271 15.22 17.35 8.15
C TYR A 271 15.51 17.67 9.61
N PHE A 272 15.55 16.63 10.44
CA PHE A 272 15.93 16.79 11.85
C PHE A 272 17.41 17.16 11.98
N GLN A 273 17.68 18.26 12.67
CA GLN A 273 19.04 18.68 13.02
C GLN A 273 19.59 17.83 14.17
N PRO A 274 20.83 17.30 14.05
CA PRO A 274 21.45 16.58 15.15
C PRO A 274 21.74 17.52 16.33
N ARG A 275 21.28 17.17 17.55
CA ARG A 275 21.71 17.85 18.79
C ARG A 275 23.07 17.33 19.25
N ALA A 276 23.09 16.12 19.84
CA ALA A 276 24.30 15.48 20.37
C ALA A 276 24.73 14.21 19.60
N GLY A 277 24.08 13.93 18.45
CA GLY A 277 24.23 12.66 17.72
C GLY A 277 25.24 12.68 16.56
N ARG A 278 25.94 13.80 16.32
CA ARG A 278 26.79 13.99 15.13
C ARG A 278 27.92 12.95 15.04
N VAL A 279 28.63 12.70 16.15
CA VAL A 279 29.70 11.69 16.24
C VAL A 279 29.17 10.31 15.83
N LYS A 280 27.93 9.99 16.22
CA LYS A 280 27.32 8.71 15.82
C LYS A 280 26.95 8.68 14.35
N PHE A 281 26.56 9.80 13.76
CA PHE A 281 26.34 9.87 12.32
C PHE A 281 27.66 9.60 11.59
N GLU A 282 28.75 10.27 11.96
CA GLU A 282 30.06 10.12 11.29
C GLU A 282 30.67 8.70 11.38
N THR A 283 30.27 7.90 12.38
CA THR A 283 30.82 6.55 12.60
C THR A 283 30.00 5.41 12.00
N VAL A 284 28.75 5.65 11.63
CA VAL A 284 27.90 4.62 11.01
C VAL A 284 28.24 4.50 9.53
N ALA A 285 28.70 3.31 9.12
CA ALA A 285 29.05 2.98 7.74
C ALA A 285 27.87 3.18 6.77
N GLU A 286 28.15 3.57 5.53
CA GLU A 286 27.13 3.63 4.47
C GLU A 286 26.54 2.23 4.27
N GLY A 287 25.22 2.10 4.30
CA GLY A 287 24.52 0.81 4.20
C GLY A 287 24.38 0.01 5.50
N ASP A 288 24.86 0.50 6.65
CA ASP A 288 24.58 -0.13 7.95
C ASP A 288 23.14 0.15 8.39
N ASP A 289 22.22 -0.76 8.04
CA ASP A 289 20.79 -0.71 8.36
C ASP A 289 20.30 -1.88 9.25
N GLY A 290 21.22 -2.72 9.72
CA GLY A 290 20.90 -3.90 10.55
C GLY A 290 20.49 -3.55 12.00
N LYS A 291 20.80 -2.34 12.47
CA LYS A 291 20.48 -1.88 13.83
C LYS A 291 19.06 -1.33 13.93
N LYS A 292 18.50 -1.33 15.14
CA LYS A 292 17.17 -0.74 15.42
C LYS A 292 17.12 0.78 15.17
N SER A 293 18.22 1.48 15.39
CA SER A 293 18.35 2.93 15.25
C SER A 293 19.65 3.27 14.53
N TYR A 294 19.74 4.49 14.00
CA TYR A 294 20.86 5.02 13.22
C TYR A 294 21.11 4.22 11.95
N LYS A 295 20.06 3.69 11.31
CA LYS A 295 20.17 3.02 10.02
C LYS A 295 20.65 3.99 8.96
N ARG A 296 21.79 3.73 8.31
CA ARG A 296 22.29 4.53 7.20
C ARG A 296 22.00 3.82 5.89
N LEU A 297 21.36 4.55 4.97
CA LEU A 297 21.07 4.01 3.64
C LEU A 297 22.35 3.79 2.86
N HIS A 298 22.33 2.84 1.93
CA HIS A 298 23.34 2.72 0.89
C HIS A 298 22.81 3.38 -0.38
N ARG A 299 23.59 4.26 -1.02
CA ARG A 299 23.11 5.04 -2.17
C ARG A 299 22.74 4.15 -3.38
N TRP A 300 23.48 3.06 -3.56
CA TRP A 300 23.27 2.07 -4.64
C TRP A 300 22.56 0.78 -4.18
N ARG A 301 21.70 0.88 -3.17
CA ARG A 301 20.81 -0.21 -2.74
C ARG A 301 19.40 0.35 -2.51
N TYR A 302 18.40 -0.51 -2.50
CA TYR A 302 17.07 -0.16 -1.97
C TYR A 302 17.15 0.22 -0.49
N SER A 303 16.19 1.00 -0.01
CA SER A 303 16.05 1.38 1.40
C SER A 303 15.39 0.23 2.20
N PRO A 304 15.75 0.00 3.48
CA PRO A 304 14.86 -0.69 4.41
C PRO A 304 13.54 0.09 4.56
N THR A 305 12.53 -0.54 5.17
CA THR A 305 11.22 0.07 5.40
C THR A 305 11.32 1.47 6.04
N ALA A 306 10.80 2.49 5.36
CA ALA A 306 10.62 3.84 5.90
C ALA A 306 9.48 3.82 6.93
N CYS A 307 9.84 3.71 8.20
CA CYS A 307 8.91 3.72 9.33
C CYS A 307 9.49 4.62 10.41
N TYR A 308 8.96 5.84 10.50
CA TYR A 308 9.55 6.88 11.32
C TYR A 308 8.71 7.11 12.59
N GLY A 309 9.39 7.04 13.74
CA GLY A 309 8.83 7.33 15.05
C GLY A 309 9.94 7.79 15.98
N ASN A 310 9.61 8.53 17.03
CA ASN A 310 10.60 9.07 17.99
C ASN A 310 11.75 9.86 17.31
N ASN A 311 11.45 10.57 16.22
CA ASN A 311 12.42 11.31 15.39
C ASN A 311 13.56 10.46 14.78
N GLU A 312 13.36 9.14 14.70
CA GLU A 312 14.32 8.17 14.16
C GLU A 312 14.12 8.00 12.65
N VAL A 313 14.62 8.95 11.87
CA VAL A 313 14.65 8.92 10.39
C VAL A 313 15.98 8.34 9.91
N HIS A 314 16.00 7.58 8.81
CA HIS A 314 17.25 7.01 8.27
C HIS A 314 18.33 8.09 8.07
N LEU A 315 19.60 7.70 8.24
CA LEU A 315 20.74 8.55 7.90
C LEU A 315 20.92 8.58 6.38
N HIS A 316 21.20 9.77 5.88
CA HIS A 316 21.50 10.00 4.47
C HIS A 316 22.74 9.18 4.04
N PRO A 317 22.82 8.58 2.85
CA PRO A 317 23.94 7.69 2.51
C PRO A 317 25.33 8.29 2.72
N TYR A 318 25.52 9.55 2.30
CA TYR A 318 26.84 10.23 2.31
C TYR A 318 26.84 11.61 2.98
N LYS A 319 25.82 11.98 3.76
CA LYS A 319 25.80 13.27 4.50
C LYS A 319 25.72 13.01 5.99
N VAL A 320 26.26 13.91 6.80
CA VAL A 320 26.19 13.84 8.27
C VAL A 320 24.84 14.37 8.78
N ARG A 321 23.74 13.80 8.26
CA ARG A 321 22.37 14.13 8.67
C ARG A 321 21.41 12.97 8.44
N ARG A 322 20.20 13.09 8.99
CA ARG A 322 19.05 12.27 8.61
C ARG A 322 18.55 12.68 7.22
N LEU A 323 17.72 11.84 6.61
CA LEU A 323 17.02 12.20 5.38
C LEU A 323 16.16 13.44 5.58
N SER A 324 16.01 14.21 4.51
CA SER A 324 14.94 15.22 4.39
C SER A 324 13.61 14.58 4.04
N ALA A 325 12.53 15.33 4.25
CA ALA A 325 11.21 14.91 3.81
C ALA A 325 11.17 14.67 2.30
N ALA A 326 11.85 15.48 1.47
CA ALA A 326 11.98 15.24 0.02
C ALA A 326 12.61 13.87 -0.31
N GLU A 327 13.73 13.55 0.34
CA GLU A 327 14.41 12.26 0.17
C GLU A 327 13.54 11.09 0.65
N ALA A 328 12.82 11.28 1.74
CA ALA A 328 11.92 10.28 2.29
C ALA A 328 10.66 10.05 1.42
N LEU A 329 10.13 11.10 0.77
CA LEU A 329 9.05 11.00 -0.23
C LEU A 329 9.54 10.27 -1.48
N ALA A 330 10.76 10.55 -1.94
CA ALA A 330 11.37 9.90 -3.11
C ALA A 330 11.52 8.38 -2.92
N ILE A 331 11.96 7.91 -1.74
CA ILE A 331 12.05 6.46 -1.48
C ILE A 331 10.68 5.79 -1.24
N GLN A 332 9.62 6.57 -1.05
CA GLN A 332 8.22 6.11 -1.11
C GLN A 332 7.67 6.14 -2.55
N SER A 333 8.54 6.40 -3.53
CA SER A 333 8.26 6.45 -4.96
C SER A 333 7.26 7.52 -5.41
N LEU A 334 7.03 8.57 -4.60
CA LEU A 334 6.10 9.62 -5.01
C LEU A 334 6.61 10.40 -6.24
N PRO A 335 5.71 11.00 -7.03
CA PRO A 335 6.07 11.98 -8.05
C PRO A 335 6.91 13.13 -7.49
N LYS A 336 7.78 13.71 -8.31
CA LYS A 336 8.68 14.81 -7.89
C LYS A 336 7.92 16.10 -7.56
N GLU A 337 6.70 16.23 -8.04
CA GLU A 337 5.78 17.34 -7.81
C GLU A 337 5.06 17.23 -6.47
N PHE A 338 4.99 16.04 -5.86
CA PHE A 338 4.32 15.86 -4.58
C PHE A 338 5.16 16.50 -3.46
N ALA A 339 4.58 17.46 -2.75
CA ALA A 339 5.22 18.09 -1.60
C ALA A 339 4.26 18.20 -0.40
N LEU A 340 4.86 18.29 0.79
CA LEU A 340 4.17 18.56 2.04
C LEU A 340 4.22 20.07 2.37
N PRO A 341 3.23 20.60 3.12
CA PRO A 341 3.23 22.01 3.52
C PRO A 341 4.50 22.42 4.29
N SER A 342 5.01 23.62 4.02
CA SER A 342 6.20 24.18 4.70
C SER A 342 5.99 24.42 6.19
N ASN A 343 4.74 24.67 6.60
CA ASN A 343 4.36 24.86 8.00
C ASN A 343 4.07 23.53 8.75
N MET A 344 4.09 22.38 8.07
CA MET A 344 3.89 21.09 8.71
C MET A 344 5.13 20.71 9.52
N THR A 345 4.95 20.32 10.79
CA THR A 345 6.08 19.94 11.65
C THR A 345 6.84 18.74 11.08
N LEU A 346 8.16 18.68 11.30
CA LEU A 346 8.98 17.52 10.88
C LEU A 346 8.43 16.20 11.42
N THR A 347 7.98 16.17 12.68
CA THR A 347 7.38 14.98 13.27
C THR A 347 6.16 14.51 12.47
N HIS A 348 5.27 15.42 12.07
CA HIS A 348 4.10 15.06 11.27
C HIS A 348 4.49 14.66 9.85
N GLN A 349 5.42 15.37 9.21
CA GLN A 349 5.91 15.03 7.87
C GLN A 349 6.49 13.61 7.83
N PHE A 350 7.40 13.26 8.75
CA PHE A 350 7.97 11.93 8.76
C PHE A 350 6.97 10.86 9.22
N LYS A 351 6.05 11.17 10.13
CA LYS A 351 4.98 10.22 10.52
C LYS A 351 4.08 9.90 9.34
N THR A 352 3.65 10.89 8.55
CA THR A 352 2.80 10.64 7.39
C THR A 352 3.52 9.89 6.28
N ILE A 353 4.78 10.28 5.97
CA ILE A 353 5.61 9.56 5.00
C ILE A 353 5.79 8.11 5.42
N GLY A 354 6.09 7.86 6.71
CA GLY A 354 6.29 6.51 7.24
C GLY A 354 5.02 5.64 7.23
N ASN A 355 3.83 6.26 7.37
CA ASN A 355 2.55 5.57 7.34
C ASN A 355 2.07 5.28 5.91
N GLY A 356 2.42 6.13 4.94
CA GLY A 356 1.94 6.02 3.56
C GLY A 356 2.22 4.66 2.90
N VAL A 357 1.30 4.25 2.04
CA VAL A 357 1.50 3.15 1.09
C VAL A 357 2.40 3.66 -0.04
N PRO A 358 3.48 2.97 -0.44
CA PRO A 358 4.32 3.45 -1.53
C PRO A 358 3.52 3.63 -2.83
N TYR A 359 3.72 4.77 -3.50
CA TYR A 359 2.87 5.18 -4.62
C TYR A 359 2.87 4.21 -5.80
N LEU A 360 4.04 3.73 -6.25
CA LEU A 360 4.05 2.77 -7.37
C LEU A 360 3.35 1.46 -7.01
N ALA A 361 3.49 0.97 -5.77
CA ALA A 361 2.77 -0.21 -5.32
C ALA A 361 1.25 0.02 -5.33
N ALA A 362 0.78 1.16 -4.79
CA ALA A 362 -0.63 1.55 -4.86
C ALA A 362 -1.15 1.62 -6.30
N GLN A 363 -0.37 2.24 -7.20
CA GLN A 363 -0.69 2.35 -8.63
C GLN A 363 -0.81 0.98 -9.30
N LYS A 364 0.10 0.04 -9.03
CA LYS A 364 0.02 -1.32 -9.62
C LYS A 364 -1.14 -2.12 -9.06
N ILE A 365 -1.45 -2.02 -7.76
CA ILE A 365 -2.63 -2.64 -7.16
C ILE A 365 -3.91 -2.09 -7.80
N ALA A 366 -4.03 -0.76 -7.91
CA ALA A 366 -5.17 -0.11 -8.56
C ALA A 366 -5.34 -0.60 -9.99
N LYS A 367 -4.25 -0.71 -10.76
CA LYS A 367 -4.27 -1.23 -12.13
C LYS A 367 -4.71 -2.69 -12.21
N THR A 368 -4.28 -3.54 -11.28
CA THR A 368 -4.76 -4.93 -11.20
C THR A 368 -6.26 -4.98 -10.95
N ILE A 369 -6.78 -4.13 -10.05
CA ILE A 369 -8.22 -4.05 -9.74
C ILE A 369 -9.00 -3.56 -10.95
N LEU A 370 -8.56 -2.48 -11.61
CA LEU A 370 -9.21 -1.93 -12.81
C LEU A 370 -9.33 -3.00 -13.90
N ASP A 371 -8.21 -3.65 -14.25
CA ASP A 371 -8.21 -4.71 -15.25
C ASP A 371 -9.15 -5.86 -14.87
N PHE A 372 -9.21 -6.21 -13.58
CA PHE A 372 -10.07 -7.26 -13.08
C PHE A 372 -11.56 -6.90 -13.17
N LEU A 373 -11.92 -5.64 -12.87
CA LEU A 373 -13.28 -5.11 -13.02
C LEU A 373 -13.70 -5.00 -14.49
N ASP A 374 -12.76 -4.70 -15.38
CA ASP A 374 -12.98 -4.61 -16.83
C ASP A 374 -13.11 -5.98 -17.53
N MET A 375 -12.68 -7.08 -16.90
CA MET A 375 -12.84 -8.40 -17.50
C MET A 375 -14.31 -8.73 -17.78
N ASN A 376 -14.65 -8.96 -19.05
CA ASN A 376 -15.93 -9.52 -19.48
C ASN A 376 -15.69 -10.78 -20.32
N LYS A 377 -16.40 -11.88 -19.99
CA LYS A 377 -16.64 -13.15 -20.74
C LYS A 377 -15.49 -13.93 -21.41
N ILE A 378 -14.27 -13.44 -21.57
CA ILE A 378 -13.28 -14.12 -22.42
C ILE A 378 -12.64 -15.35 -21.73
N TYR A 379 -12.35 -15.29 -20.42
CA TYR A 379 -11.51 -16.34 -19.79
C TYR A 379 -12.26 -17.56 -19.23
N ALA A 380 -13.58 -17.49 -19.00
CA ALA A 380 -14.33 -18.64 -18.47
C ALA A 380 -14.66 -19.72 -19.52
N ARG A 381 -14.54 -19.42 -20.83
CA ARG A 381 -14.76 -20.41 -21.91
C ARG A 381 -13.47 -21.07 -22.39
N GLU A 382 -12.34 -20.37 -22.35
CA GLU A 382 -11.08 -20.90 -22.88
C GLU A 382 -10.42 -21.93 -21.93
N GLU A 383 -10.47 -21.74 -20.60
CA GLU A 383 -9.95 -22.74 -19.66
C GLU A 383 -10.86 -23.98 -19.51
N MET A 384 -12.18 -23.80 -19.69
CA MET A 384 -13.13 -24.91 -19.60
C MET A 384 -13.10 -25.82 -20.85
N ASN A 385 -12.76 -25.25 -22.02
CA ASN A 385 -12.54 -26.03 -23.24
C ASN A 385 -11.18 -26.74 -23.24
N HIS A 386 -10.14 -26.18 -22.60
CA HIS A 386 -8.84 -26.87 -22.51
C HIS A 386 -8.84 -28.07 -21.55
N GLN A 387 -9.74 -28.12 -20.56
CA GLN A 387 -9.94 -29.32 -19.74
C GLN A 387 -10.74 -30.44 -20.43
N LEU A 388 -11.46 -30.13 -21.52
CA LEU A 388 -12.24 -31.11 -22.30
C LEU A 388 -11.43 -31.73 -23.48
N GLU A 389 -10.23 -31.24 -23.76
CA GLU A 389 -9.34 -31.74 -24.83
C GLU A 389 -8.18 -32.61 -24.33
N LEU A 390 -8.20 -33.08 -23.07
CA LEU A 390 -7.29 -34.14 -22.67
C LEU A 390 -7.78 -35.47 -23.26
N PRO A 391 -6.98 -36.16 -24.10
CA PRO A 391 -7.37 -37.45 -24.64
C PRO A 391 -7.58 -38.42 -23.48
N LEU A 392 -8.75 -39.07 -23.46
CA LEU A 392 -9.03 -40.26 -22.66
C LEU A 392 -7.92 -41.29 -22.91
N LEU A 393 -6.88 -41.28 -22.08
CA LEU A 393 -5.90 -42.35 -22.02
C LEU A 393 -6.58 -43.56 -21.39
N TYR A 394 -7.17 -44.33 -22.29
CA TYR A 394 -7.49 -45.74 -22.18
C TYR A 394 -6.41 -46.49 -21.39
N SER A 395 -6.79 -47.07 -20.25
CA SER A 395 -6.00 -48.11 -19.58
C SER A 395 -6.56 -49.47 -20.02
N PRO A 396 -5.84 -50.27 -20.82
CA PRO A 396 -6.21 -51.65 -21.05
C PRO A 396 -5.65 -52.53 -19.92
N LYS A 397 -6.57 -53.20 -19.24
CA LYS A 397 -6.52 -54.60 -18.77
C LYS A 397 -5.15 -55.20 -18.47
N GLY A 398 -4.98 -55.62 -17.21
CA GLY A 398 -3.78 -56.31 -16.74
C GLY A 398 -3.56 -57.73 -17.26
N LYS A 399 -2.55 -58.39 -16.69
CA LYS A 399 -2.44 -59.85 -16.54
C LYS A 399 -1.32 -60.22 -15.56
N TYR A 400 -1.60 -61.30 -14.84
CA TYR A 400 -0.88 -61.93 -13.74
C TYR A 400 0.40 -62.70 -14.14
N ARG A 401 1.10 -63.16 -13.07
CA ARG A 401 2.04 -64.31 -12.91
C ARG A 401 3.53 -63.97 -13.12
N VAL A 402 4.46 -64.45 -12.29
CA VAL A 402 4.49 -65.62 -11.38
C VAL A 402 4.88 -65.21 -9.95
#